data_AF-A0ABD1RNF3-F1
#
_entry.id   AF-A0ABD1RNF3-F1
#
_cell.length_a   1.000
_cell.length_b   1.000
_cell.length_c   1.000
_cell.angle_alpha   90.00
_cell.angle_beta   90.00
_cell.angle_gamma   90.00
#
_symmetry.space_group_name_H-M   'P 1'
#
loop_
_entity.id
_entity.type
_entity.pdbx_description
1 polymer ?
#
loop_
_entity_poly.entity_id
_entity_poly.type
_entity_poly.pdbx_seq_one_letter_code
_entity_poly.pdbx_strand_id
1 'polypeptide(L)'
;MADTNDGARIVKPWTVIVANLPVRIENNIRVDNCSINLERRWKRQGYLINTFQPLYDYRGHSGFALLEFARDLDGLKSAFQFDISFIQKRQGKVEWDEASEQTNDLFAWMASEEDYNKNDIVGYNLTNGKDLTSAPNIQMQEARHYRMVLYNLRESLHSIAQHIQSPTLVSRVQLLLQMLDKNEASDLTASIDYPCCKRG
;
A
#
# COMPACT_ATOMS: atom_id res chain seq x y z
N MET A 1 -19.31 20.76 15.86
CA MET A 1 -19.08 20.55 14.41
C MET A 1 -17.68 19.98 14.28
N ALA A 2 -17.54 18.93 13.47
CA ALA A 2 -16.48 17.94 13.55
C ALA A 2 -15.06 18.52 13.43
N ASP A 3 -14.21 18.11 14.37
CA ASP A 3 -12.76 18.29 14.37
C ASP A 3 -12.16 17.22 13.44
N THR A 4 -12.08 17.50 12.14
CA THR A 4 -11.42 16.61 11.17
C THR A 4 -9.94 16.97 11.07
N ASN A 5 -9.20 16.62 12.12
CA ASN A 5 -7.76 16.39 12.01
C ASN A 5 -7.50 14.91 11.68
N ASP A 6 -8.21 14.38 10.69
CA ASP A 6 -7.93 13.06 10.13
C ASP A 6 -6.94 13.29 9.01
N GLY A 7 -5.66 13.02 9.27
CA GLY A 7 -4.59 13.22 8.29
C GLY A 7 -4.86 12.47 6.97
N ALA A 8 -4.19 12.89 5.89
CA ALA A 8 -4.38 12.34 4.56
C ALA A 8 -4.48 10.79 4.55
N ARG A 9 -5.56 10.28 3.94
CA ARG A 9 -5.88 8.86 3.86
C ARG A 9 -5.64 8.33 2.44
N ILE A 10 -5.12 7.10 2.39
CA ILE A 10 -4.83 6.35 1.17
C ILE A 10 -5.59 5.03 1.16
N VAL A 11 -5.79 4.46 -0.02
CA VAL A 11 -6.50 3.18 -0.18
C VAL A 11 -5.58 1.99 0.13
N LYS A 12 -6.07 1.02 0.90
CA LYS A 12 -5.41 -0.27 1.22
C LYS A 12 -6.26 -1.45 0.69
N PRO A 13 -5.69 -2.44 -0.02
CA PRO A 13 -4.28 -2.57 -0.44
C PRO A 13 -3.80 -1.37 -1.25
N TRP A 14 -2.48 -1.08 -1.19
CA TRP A 14 -1.93 0.13 -1.78
C TRP A 14 -2.23 0.14 -3.27
N THR A 15 -3.06 1.10 -3.67
CA THR A 15 -3.62 1.14 -5.02
C THR A 15 -3.13 2.39 -5.73
N VAL A 16 -2.62 2.21 -6.94
CA VAL A 16 -2.33 3.29 -7.88
C VAL A 16 -3.37 3.25 -8.99
N ILE A 17 -3.92 4.42 -9.32
CA ILE A 17 -4.81 4.59 -10.47
C ILE A 17 -3.94 4.86 -11.68
N VAL A 18 -4.23 4.18 -12.79
CA VAL A 18 -3.66 4.47 -14.10
C VAL A 18 -4.77 4.95 -15.02
N ALA A 19 -4.55 6.09 -15.67
CA ALA A 19 -5.49 6.72 -16.58
C ALA A 19 -4.92 6.82 -18.00
N ASN A 20 -5.81 7.11 -18.94
CA ASN A 20 -5.55 7.23 -20.38
C ASN A 20 -4.96 5.96 -21.03
N LEU A 21 -5.38 4.78 -20.58
CA LEU A 21 -4.95 3.53 -21.18
C LEU A 21 -5.44 3.43 -22.63
N PRO A 22 -4.57 3.00 -23.57
CA PRO A 22 -4.93 2.91 -24.97
C PRO A 22 -5.98 1.80 -25.17
N VAL A 23 -7.15 2.21 -25.65
CA VAL A 23 -8.26 1.32 -26.01
C VAL A 23 -8.43 1.27 -27.52
N ARG A 24 -8.78 0.10 -28.06
CA ARG A 24 -9.22 -0.04 -29.45
C ARG A 24 -10.73 -0.15 -29.50
N ILE A 25 -11.34 0.35 -30.57
CA ILE A 25 -12.78 0.18 -30.79
C ILE A 25 -12.96 -0.96 -31.78
N GLU A 26 -13.57 -2.05 -31.33
CA GLU A 26 -13.92 -3.21 -32.14
C GLU A 26 -15.43 -3.44 -32.01
N ASN A 27 -16.15 -3.43 -33.14
CA ASN A 27 -17.62 -3.62 -33.16
C ASN A 27 -18.38 -2.68 -32.20
N ASN A 28 -17.99 -1.39 -32.15
CA ASN A 28 -18.52 -0.37 -31.23
C ASN A 28 -18.26 -0.63 -29.73
N ILE A 29 -17.40 -1.59 -29.38
CA ILE A 29 -16.98 -1.90 -28.01
C ILE A 29 -15.52 -1.50 -27.83
N ARG A 30 -15.19 -0.87 -26.69
CA ARG A 30 -13.81 -0.56 -26.30
C ARG A 30 -13.12 -1.81 -25.76
N VAL A 31 -12.06 -2.24 -26.42
CA VAL A 31 -11.27 -3.43 -26.06
C VAL A 31 -9.88 -2.98 -25.59
N ASP A 32 -9.40 -3.65 -24.54
CA ASP A 32 -8.04 -3.48 -24.05
C ASP A 32 -7.02 -3.89 -25.13
N ASN A 33 -6.04 -3.03 -25.37
CA ASN A 33 -5.01 -3.26 -26.38
C ASN A 33 -3.64 -3.60 -25.75
N CYS A 34 -3.36 -3.16 -24.53
CA CYS A 34 -1.98 -3.08 -24.03
C CYS A 34 -1.79 -3.46 -22.55
N SER A 35 -2.84 -3.76 -21.78
CA SER A 35 -2.71 -3.88 -20.33
C SER A 35 -1.76 -4.97 -19.86
N ILE A 36 -1.82 -6.16 -20.48
CA ILE A 36 -0.91 -7.28 -20.15
C ILE A 36 0.57 -6.90 -20.39
N ASN A 37 0.84 -6.13 -21.43
CA ASN A 37 2.20 -5.69 -21.77
C ASN A 37 2.69 -4.61 -20.79
N LEU A 38 1.80 -3.71 -20.36
CA LEU A 38 2.09 -2.68 -19.36
C LEU A 38 2.40 -3.30 -18.00
N GLU A 39 1.54 -4.21 -17.53
CA GLU A 39 1.75 -4.94 -16.27
C GLU A 39 3.09 -5.68 -16.30
N ARG A 40 3.36 -6.46 -17.36
CA ARG A 40 4.62 -7.20 -17.49
C ARG A 40 5.83 -6.27 -17.55
N ARG A 41 5.71 -5.09 -18.16
CA ARG A 41 6.79 -4.10 -18.21
C ARG A 41 7.08 -3.54 -16.82
N TRP A 42 6.06 -3.15 -16.05
CA TRP A 42 6.25 -2.61 -14.71
C TRP A 42 6.76 -3.66 -13.72
N LYS A 43 6.25 -4.90 -13.78
CA LYS A 43 6.80 -6.02 -13.00
C LYS A 43 8.30 -6.25 -13.32
N ARG A 44 8.70 -6.18 -14.59
CA ARG A 44 10.13 -6.27 -14.98
C ARG A 44 10.99 -5.10 -14.51
N GLN A 45 10.39 -3.94 -14.27
CA GLN A 45 11.07 -2.78 -13.67
C GLN A 45 11.25 -2.91 -12.16
N GLY A 46 10.72 -3.98 -11.55
CA GLY A 46 10.88 -4.27 -10.12
C GLY A 46 9.75 -3.78 -9.23
N TYR A 47 8.65 -3.26 -9.80
CA TYR A 47 7.49 -2.85 -9.02
C TYR A 47 6.75 -4.07 -8.45
N LEU A 48 6.44 -4.03 -7.15
CA LEU A 48 5.75 -5.10 -6.41
C LEU A 48 4.22 -5.08 -6.64
N ILE A 49 3.84 -5.18 -7.91
CA ILE A 49 2.45 -5.21 -8.35
C ILE A 49 1.87 -6.61 -8.12
N ASN A 50 0.81 -6.70 -7.32
CA ASN A 50 0.06 -7.93 -7.10
C ASN A 50 -1.02 -8.12 -8.17
N THR A 51 -1.83 -7.10 -8.39
CA THR A 51 -3.01 -7.16 -9.27
C THR A 51 -2.97 -5.99 -10.27
N PHE A 52 -3.28 -6.27 -11.54
CA PHE A 52 -3.65 -5.26 -12.54
C PHE A 52 -5.12 -5.45 -12.90
N GLN A 53 -5.97 -4.47 -12.59
CA GLN A 53 -7.41 -4.53 -12.78
C GLN A 53 -7.85 -3.43 -13.76
N PRO A 54 -8.00 -3.73 -15.07
CA PRO A 54 -8.63 -2.81 -16.00
C PRO A 54 -10.10 -2.61 -15.64
N LEU A 55 -10.58 -1.38 -15.79
CA LEU A 55 -11.95 -0.99 -15.44
C LEU A 55 -12.83 -0.98 -16.70
N TYR A 56 -14.05 -1.50 -16.57
CA TYR A 56 -15.00 -1.66 -17.67
C TYR A 56 -16.32 -0.97 -17.36
N ASP A 57 -16.82 -0.20 -18.32
CA ASP A 57 -18.17 0.36 -18.34
C ASP A 57 -19.06 -0.38 -19.36
N TYR A 58 -20.29 0.10 -19.55
CA TYR A 58 -21.22 -0.48 -20.52
C TYR A 58 -20.77 -0.35 -21.99
N ARG A 59 -19.77 0.49 -22.29
CA ARG A 59 -19.14 0.67 -23.60
C ARG A 59 -17.84 -0.14 -23.75
N GLY A 60 -17.43 -0.88 -22.73
CA GLY A 60 -16.21 -1.69 -22.71
C GLY A 60 -15.13 -1.09 -21.79
N HIS A 61 -13.87 -1.21 -22.18
CA HIS A 61 -12.75 -0.71 -21.39
C HIS A 61 -12.83 0.82 -21.22
N SER A 62 -12.78 1.30 -19.97
CA SER A 62 -13.00 2.72 -19.63
C SER A 62 -11.79 3.62 -19.88
N GLY A 63 -10.61 3.03 -20.08
CA GLY A 63 -9.33 3.76 -20.16
C GLY A 63 -8.64 3.90 -18.81
N PHE A 64 -9.23 3.34 -17.75
CA PHE A 64 -8.64 3.31 -16.41
C PHE A 64 -8.29 1.88 -15.99
N ALA A 65 -7.27 1.76 -15.15
CA ALA A 65 -6.98 0.53 -14.41
C ALA A 65 -6.51 0.84 -12.99
N LEU A 66 -6.70 -0.14 -12.11
CA LEU A 66 -6.15 -0.14 -10.76
C LEU A 66 -4.95 -1.08 -10.70
N LEU A 67 -3.84 -0.56 -10.21
CA LEU A 67 -2.65 -1.31 -9.85
C LEU A 67 -2.65 -1.52 -8.34
N GLU A 68 -2.88 -2.76 -7.91
CA GLU A 68 -2.77 -3.12 -6.50
C GLU A 68 -1.37 -3.66 -6.22
N PHE A 69 -0.70 -3.09 -5.23
CA PHE A 69 0.61 -3.53 -4.75
C PHE A 69 0.46 -4.50 -3.57
N ALA A 70 1.55 -5.17 -3.21
CA ALA A 70 1.61 -6.02 -2.02
C ALA A 70 1.12 -5.28 -0.76
N ARG A 71 0.46 -5.97 0.18
CA ARG A 71 -0.19 -5.31 1.35
C ARG A 71 0.77 -4.83 2.44
N ASP A 72 2.05 -5.20 2.33
CA ASP A 72 3.12 -4.90 3.28
C ASP A 72 3.77 -3.53 3.02
N LEU A 73 4.72 -3.15 3.88
CA LEU A 73 5.43 -1.87 3.73
C LEU A 73 6.30 -1.81 2.47
N ASP A 74 6.79 -2.95 1.98
CA ASP A 74 7.54 -3.01 0.73
C ASP A 74 6.64 -2.69 -0.47
N GLY A 75 5.41 -3.21 -0.48
CA GLY A 75 4.39 -2.84 -1.45
C GLY A 75 4.02 -1.35 -1.37
N LEU A 76 3.92 -0.78 -0.16
CA LEU A 76 3.64 0.65 0.02
C LEU A 76 4.76 1.50 -0.57
N LYS A 77 6.02 1.14 -0.26
CA LYS A 77 7.21 1.80 -0.80
C LYS A 77 7.24 1.70 -2.33
N SER A 78 6.95 0.52 -2.87
CA SER A 78 6.90 0.30 -4.32
C SER A 78 5.79 1.12 -4.98
N ALA A 79 4.63 1.28 -4.35
CA ALA A 79 3.53 2.10 -4.85
C ALA A 79 3.92 3.59 -4.90
N PHE A 80 4.54 4.12 -3.84
CA PHE A 80 5.04 5.50 -3.83
C PHE A 80 6.14 5.73 -4.87
N GLN A 81 7.07 4.78 -5.04
CA GLN A 81 8.09 4.88 -6.08
C GLN A 81 7.47 4.94 -7.48
N PHE A 82 6.38 4.20 -7.71
CA PHE A 82 5.64 4.25 -8.95
C PHE A 82 4.99 5.63 -9.14
N ASP A 83 4.22 6.10 -8.16
CA ASP A 83 3.58 7.42 -8.14
C ASP A 83 4.58 8.56 -8.43
N ILE A 84 5.67 8.62 -7.66
CA ILE A 84 6.75 9.61 -7.83
C ILE A 84 7.34 9.54 -9.24
N SER A 85 7.47 8.35 -9.85
CA SER A 85 8.02 8.23 -11.21
C SER A 85 7.15 8.85 -12.28
N PHE A 86 5.83 8.95 -12.06
CA PHE A 86 4.89 9.62 -12.95
C PHE A 86 4.87 11.12 -12.68
N ILE A 87 4.89 11.53 -11.41
CA ILE A 87 5.03 12.94 -11.02
C ILE A 87 6.30 13.56 -11.64
N GLN A 88 7.43 12.86 -11.58
CA GLN A 88 8.70 13.31 -12.17
C GLN A 88 8.63 13.50 -13.71
N LYS A 89 7.71 12.79 -14.38
CA LYS A 89 7.48 12.89 -15.82
C LYS A 89 6.39 13.89 -16.19
N ARG A 90 5.82 14.60 -15.20
CA ARG A 90 4.62 15.45 -15.37
C ARG A 90 3.43 14.66 -15.91
N GLN A 91 3.23 13.47 -15.34
CA GLN A 91 2.18 12.52 -15.68
C GLN A 91 1.42 12.09 -14.41
N GLY A 92 1.39 12.95 -13.39
CA GLY A 92 0.71 12.71 -12.13
C GLY A 92 -0.76 13.14 -12.17
N LYS A 93 -1.41 13.12 -11.01
CA LYS A 93 -2.81 13.54 -10.86
C LYS A 93 -3.06 14.97 -11.32
N VAL A 94 -2.17 15.89 -10.96
CA VAL A 94 -2.31 17.32 -11.31
C VAL A 94 -2.34 17.49 -12.82
N GLU A 95 -1.41 16.85 -13.54
CA GLU A 95 -1.39 16.94 -15.00
C GLU A 95 -2.55 16.19 -15.65
N TRP A 96 -3.08 15.12 -15.02
CA TRP A 96 -4.29 14.47 -15.47
C TRP A 96 -5.51 15.38 -15.37
N ASP A 97 -5.68 16.09 -14.25
CA ASP A 97 -6.80 17.00 -14.03
C ASP A 97 -6.74 18.23 -14.95
N GLU A 98 -5.54 18.63 -15.39
CA GLU A 98 -5.31 19.72 -16.36
C GLU A 98 -5.29 19.25 -17.83
N ALA A 99 -5.23 17.94 -18.08
CA ALA A 99 -5.06 17.40 -19.42
C ALA A 99 -6.30 17.66 -20.29
N SER A 100 -6.06 18.10 -21.53
CA SER A 100 -7.08 18.04 -22.58
C SER A 100 -7.15 16.63 -23.17
N GLU A 101 -8.30 16.29 -23.77
CA GLU A 101 -8.60 14.96 -24.36
C GLU A 101 -7.64 14.52 -25.51
N GLN A 102 -6.63 15.33 -25.86
CA GLN A 102 -5.76 15.12 -27.03
C GLN A 102 -4.40 14.48 -26.71
N THR A 103 -4.12 14.12 -25.46
CA THR A 103 -2.84 13.51 -25.09
C THR A 103 -2.87 11.99 -25.25
N ASN A 104 -1.77 11.40 -25.71
CA ASN A 104 -1.56 9.95 -25.75
C ASN A 104 -0.73 9.44 -24.55
N ASP A 105 -0.49 10.31 -23.58
CA ASP A 105 0.35 10.01 -22.43
C ASP A 105 -0.43 9.23 -21.36
N LEU A 106 0.24 8.27 -20.73
CA LEU A 106 -0.31 7.58 -19.56
C LEU A 106 -0.13 8.46 -18.35
N PHE A 107 -1.15 8.50 -17.51
CA PHE A 107 -1.10 9.18 -16.21
C PHE A 107 -1.26 8.15 -15.10
N ALA A 108 -0.60 8.38 -13.97
CA ALA A 108 -0.81 7.55 -12.80
C ALA A 108 -0.56 8.31 -11.51
N TRP A 109 -1.32 7.94 -10.48
CA TRP A 109 -1.17 8.50 -9.15
C TRP A 109 -1.66 7.55 -8.07
N MET A 110 -1.16 7.74 -6.85
CA MET A 110 -1.63 6.96 -5.70
C MET A 110 -3.08 7.31 -5.33
N ALA A 111 -3.93 6.28 -5.16
CA ALA A 111 -5.34 6.47 -4.87
C ALA A 111 -5.54 7.10 -3.48
N SER A 112 -6.19 8.27 -3.45
CA SER A 112 -6.49 9.00 -2.23
C SER A 112 -7.95 8.83 -1.80
N GLU A 113 -8.28 9.35 -0.62
CA GLU A 113 -9.66 9.45 -0.13
C GLU A 113 -10.59 10.20 -1.11
N GLU A 114 -10.08 11.19 -1.83
CA GLU A 114 -10.87 11.90 -2.84
C GLU A 114 -11.30 10.94 -3.96
N ASP A 115 -10.37 10.14 -4.49
CA ASP A 115 -10.68 9.20 -5.57
C ASP A 115 -11.56 8.04 -5.10
N TYR A 116 -11.38 7.61 -3.85
CA TYR A 116 -12.24 6.61 -3.21
C TYR A 116 -13.70 7.08 -3.08
N ASN A 117 -13.90 8.37 -2.79
CA ASN A 117 -15.21 8.96 -2.58
C ASN A 117 -15.88 9.47 -3.87
N LYS A 118 -15.19 9.43 -5.03
CA LYS A 118 -15.77 9.84 -6.31
C LYS A 118 -16.91 8.90 -6.70
N ASN A 119 -18.01 9.48 -7.16
CA ASN A 119 -19.15 8.73 -7.70
C ASN A 119 -18.92 8.41 -9.19
N ASP A 120 -17.84 7.70 -9.47
CA ASP A 120 -17.45 7.26 -10.81
C ASP A 120 -17.00 5.79 -10.82
N ILE A 121 -16.56 5.31 -11.97
CA ILE A 121 -16.10 3.93 -12.12
C ILE A 121 -14.87 3.62 -11.25
N VAL A 122 -14.01 4.61 -10.99
CA VAL A 122 -12.80 4.44 -10.17
C VAL A 122 -13.23 4.29 -8.72
N GLY A 123 -14.01 5.22 -8.17
CA GLY A 123 -14.49 5.17 -6.80
C GLY A 123 -15.35 3.92 -6.52
N TYR A 124 -16.20 3.51 -7.46
CA TYR A 124 -16.95 2.24 -7.34
C TYR A 124 -16.05 1.01 -7.22
N ASN A 125 -14.95 0.94 -7.98
CA ASN A 125 -14.01 -0.19 -7.91
C ASN A 125 -13.02 -0.09 -6.73
N LEU A 126 -12.78 1.13 -6.20
CA LEU A 126 -12.01 1.32 -4.99
C LEU A 126 -12.80 0.92 -3.74
N THR A 127 -14.07 1.31 -3.64
CA THR A 127 -14.95 0.95 -2.53
C THR A 127 -15.28 -0.55 -2.47
N ASN A 128 -15.10 -1.28 -3.57
CA ASN A 128 -15.30 -2.71 -3.62
C ASN A 128 -14.10 -3.49 -3.04
N GLY A 129 -14.12 -3.68 -1.72
CA GLY A 129 -13.18 -4.56 -1.01
C GLY A 129 -11.82 -3.93 -0.66
N LYS A 130 -11.71 -2.59 -0.72
CA LYS A 130 -10.55 -1.83 -0.23
C LYS A 130 -11.00 -0.84 0.84
N ASP A 131 -10.10 -0.52 1.76
CA ASP A 131 -10.37 0.37 2.89
C ASP A 131 -9.48 1.61 2.84
N LEU A 132 -9.96 2.73 3.38
CA LEU A 132 -9.12 3.89 3.62
C LEU A 132 -8.29 3.70 4.88
N THR A 133 -7.02 4.10 4.83
CA THR A 133 -6.12 4.05 5.97
C THR A 133 -5.27 5.30 6.06
N SER A 134 -4.98 5.73 7.29
CA SER A 134 -4.14 6.90 7.59
C SER A 134 -2.75 6.47 8.03
N ALA A 135 -1.76 7.38 7.91
CA ALA A 135 -0.39 7.09 8.34
C ALA A 135 -0.27 6.59 9.80
N PRO A 136 -0.98 7.17 10.80
CA PRO A 136 -0.96 6.64 12.17
C PRO A 136 -1.49 5.20 12.26
N ASN A 137 -2.54 4.88 11.50
CA ASN A 137 -3.08 3.52 11.47
C ASN A 137 -2.09 2.53 10.85
N ILE A 138 -1.36 2.93 9.79
CA ILE A 138 -0.30 2.11 9.19
C ILE A 138 0.79 1.83 10.22
N GLN A 139 1.29 2.87 10.91
CA GLN A 139 2.33 2.73 11.93
C GLN A 139 1.88 1.82 13.08
N MET A 140 0.64 2.00 13.56
CA MET A 140 0.07 1.18 14.61
C MET A 140 -0.06 -0.29 14.18
N GLN A 141 -0.54 -0.56 12.97
CA GLN A 141 -0.66 -1.92 12.43
C GLN A 141 0.71 -2.59 12.30
N GLU A 142 1.72 -1.86 11.83
CA GLU A 142 3.08 -2.37 11.72
C GLU A 142 3.69 -2.70 13.08
N ALA A 143 3.59 -1.77 14.05
CA ALA A 143 4.09 -2.00 15.40
C ALA A 143 3.40 -3.21 16.05
N ARG A 144 2.10 -3.38 15.83
CA ARG A 144 1.35 -4.56 16.31
C ARG A 144 1.84 -5.84 15.63
N HIS A 145 2.06 -5.83 14.32
CA HIS A 145 2.58 -6.98 13.58
C HIS A 145 3.96 -7.38 14.10
N TYR A 146 4.88 -6.43 14.24
CA TYR A 146 6.22 -6.66 14.78
C TYR A 146 6.18 -7.27 16.18
N ARG A 147 5.37 -6.71 17.10
CA ARG A 147 5.18 -7.29 18.45
C ARG A 147 4.66 -8.72 18.42
N MET A 148 3.73 -9.04 17.51
CA MET A 148 3.21 -10.39 17.37
C MET A 148 4.27 -11.37 16.86
N VAL A 149 5.12 -10.95 15.92
CA VAL A 149 6.25 -11.74 15.43
C VAL A 149 7.26 -12.01 16.56
N LEU A 150 7.62 -10.98 17.33
CA LEU A 150 8.50 -11.13 18.49
C LEU A 150 7.93 -12.08 19.54
N TYR A 151 6.63 -11.93 19.85
CA TYR A 151 5.93 -12.81 20.79
C TYR A 151 5.99 -14.27 20.32
N ASN A 152 5.63 -14.56 19.07
CA ASN A 152 5.63 -15.92 18.53
C ASN A 152 7.05 -16.54 18.52
N LEU A 153 8.07 -15.73 18.24
CA LEU A 153 9.47 -16.16 18.33
C LEU A 153 9.86 -16.50 19.77
N ARG A 154 9.49 -15.65 20.74
CA ARG A 154 9.73 -15.88 22.18
C ARG A 154 9.10 -17.17 22.65
N GLU A 155 7.83 -17.40 22.32
CA GLU A 155 7.11 -18.64 22.67
C GLU A 155 7.78 -19.89 22.08
N SER A 156 8.21 -19.81 20.81
CA SER A 156 8.93 -20.90 20.14
C SER A 156 10.26 -21.21 20.82
N LEU A 157 11.01 -20.18 21.22
CA LEU A 157 12.27 -20.33 21.95
C LEU A 157 12.06 -20.92 23.36
N HIS A 158 11.02 -20.50 24.08
CA HIS A 158 10.67 -21.10 25.36
C HIS A 158 10.33 -22.59 25.22
N SER A 159 9.53 -22.95 24.21
CA SER A 159 9.22 -24.34 23.90
C SER A 159 10.49 -25.15 23.62
N ILE A 160 11.41 -24.62 22.80
CA ILE A 160 12.69 -25.26 22.50
C ILE A 160 13.54 -25.45 23.77
N ALA A 161 13.63 -24.44 24.64
CA ALA A 161 14.41 -24.51 25.87
C ALA A 161 13.91 -25.60 26.84
N GLN A 162 12.59 -25.86 26.87
CA GLN A 162 12.01 -26.89 27.71
C GLN A 162 12.34 -28.32 27.25
N HIS A 163 12.60 -28.52 25.96
CA HIS A 163 12.74 -29.86 25.36
C HIS A 163 14.19 -30.26 25.06
N ILE A 164 15.16 -29.34 25.18
CA ILE A 164 16.58 -29.62 24.94
C ILE A 164 17.31 -29.93 26.25
N GLN A 165 18.04 -31.04 26.28
CA GLN A 165 18.83 -31.47 27.44
C GLN A 165 20.25 -30.87 27.48
N SER A 166 20.75 -30.36 26.36
CA SER A 166 22.11 -29.81 26.27
C SER A 166 22.22 -28.46 27.00
N PRO A 167 23.01 -28.35 28.08
CA PRO A 167 23.13 -27.12 28.86
C PRO A 167 23.70 -25.97 28.02
N THR A 168 24.63 -26.26 27.11
CA THR A 168 25.21 -25.26 26.20
C THR A 168 24.15 -24.67 25.26
N LEU A 169 23.22 -25.49 24.76
CA LEU A 169 22.13 -25.02 23.89
C LEU A 169 21.10 -24.23 24.68
N VAL A 170 20.76 -24.65 25.90
CA VAL A 170 19.87 -23.90 26.80
C VAL A 170 20.44 -22.50 27.08
N SER A 171 21.74 -22.37 27.37
CA SER A 171 22.38 -21.07 27.58
C SER A 171 22.30 -20.16 26.34
N ARG A 172 22.42 -20.71 25.13
CA ARG A 172 22.29 -19.93 23.88
C ARG A 172 20.86 -19.43 23.68
N VAL A 173 19.84 -20.24 23.98
CA VAL A 173 18.44 -19.84 23.89
C VAL A 173 18.12 -18.75 24.93
N GLN A 174 18.63 -18.88 26.16
CA GLN A 174 18.49 -17.87 27.20
C GLN A 174 19.07 -16.51 26.76
N LEU A 175 20.24 -16.52 26.10
CA LEU A 175 20.86 -15.31 25.57
C LEU A 175 19.99 -14.66 24.48
N LEU A 176 19.40 -15.47 23.59
CA LEU A 176 18.49 -14.97 22.56
C LEU A 176 17.24 -14.32 23.17
N LEU A 177 16.64 -14.94 24.18
CA LEU A 177 15.50 -14.36 24.91
C LEU A 177 15.86 -13.00 25.54
N GLN A 178 17.03 -12.90 26.19
CA GLN A 178 17.51 -11.63 26.75
C GLN A 178 17.71 -10.53 25.68
N MET A 179 18.13 -10.90 24.47
CA MET A 179 18.26 -9.94 23.37
C MET A 179 16.90 -9.46 22.87
N LEU A 180 15.90 -10.34 22.81
CA LEU A 180 14.52 -9.96 22.45
C LEU A 180 13.91 -9.01 23.48
N ASP A 181 14.11 -9.28 24.78
CA ASP A 181 13.57 -8.44 25.87
C ASP A 181 14.18 -7.03 25.87
N LYS A 182 15.46 -6.89 25.50
CA LYS A 182 16.13 -5.59 25.40
C LYS A 182 15.62 -4.75 24.23
N ASN A 183 15.23 -5.38 23.13
CA ASN A 183 14.69 -4.68 21.97
C ASN A 183 13.29 -4.11 22.24
N GLU A 184 12.46 -4.78 23.06
CA GLU A 184 11.17 -4.24 23.51
C GLU A 184 11.33 -2.99 24.39
N ALA A 185 12.37 -2.96 25.25
CA ALA A 185 12.64 -1.82 26.14
C ALA A 185 13.10 -0.56 25.36
N SER A 186 13.84 -0.72 24.27
CA SER A 186 14.23 0.41 23.40
C SER A 186 13.05 0.97 22.59
N ASP A 187 12.13 0.13 22.13
CA ASP A 187 10.93 0.59 21.39
C ASP A 187 9.94 1.35 22.29
N LEU A 188 9.88 1.02 23.58
CA LEU A 188 9.09 1.78 24.57
C LEU A 188 9.65 3.20 24.82
N THR A 189 10.95 3.41 24.57
CA THR A 189 11.58 4.75 24.62
C THR A 189 11.53 5.51 23.30
N ALA A 190 11.23 4.81 22.20
CA ALA A 190 11.06 5.40 20.86
C ALA A 190 9.59 5.71 20.52
N SER A 191 8.65 5.43 21.44
CA SER A 191 7.29 5.97 21.40
C SER A 191 7.35 7.47 21.66
N ILE A 192 7.61 8.20 20.58
CA ILE A 192 7.53 9.65 20.44
C ILE A 192 6.37 10.18 21.29
N ASP A 193 6.73 11.02 22.25
CA ASP A 193 5.84 11.99 22.91
C ASP A 193 5.03 12.71 21.82
N TYR A 194 3.80 12.27 21.59
CA TYR A 194 2.80 13.12 20.97
C TYR A 194 2.17 13.93 22.09
N PRO A 195 2.30 15.28 22.09
CA PRO A 195 1.66 16.12 23.09
C PRO A 195 0.15 16.10 22.84
N CYS A 196 -0.54 15.10 23.37
CA CYS A 196 -1.98 15.13 23.54
C CYS A 196 -2.28 16.15 24.65
N CYS A 197 -2.64 17.37 24.22
CA CYS A 197 -3.45 18.35 24.95
C CYS A 197 -3.13 18.54 26.45
N LYS A 198 -2.19 19.44 26.78
CA LYS A 198 -2.26 20.14 28.07
C LYS A 198 -3.27 21.28 27.94
N ARG A 199 -4.45 21.08 28.54
CA ARG A 199 -5.48 22.11 28.71
C ARG A 199 -4.92 23.26 29.55
N GLY A 200 -4.97 24.47 29.00
CA GLY A 200 -5.10 25.71 29.76
C GLY A 200 -6.57 26.12 29.79
#